data_AF-A0A523Y623-F1
#
_entry.id   AF-A0A523Y623-F1
#
_cell.length_a   1.000
_cell.length_b   1.000
_cell.length_c   1.000
_cell.angle_alpha   90.00
_cell.angle_beta   90.00
_cell.angle_gamma   90.00
#
_symmetry.space_group_name_H-M   'P 1'
#
loop_
_entity.id
_entity.type
_entity.pdbx_description
1 polymer ?
#
loop_
_entity_poly.entity_id
_entity_poly.type
_entity_poly.pdbx_seq_one_letter_code
_entity_poly.pdbx_strand_id
1 'polypeptide(L)'
;MYEKEVVEIEHLIQEQNRWRKKCINLIASENVMSRRARSQAGSDFAHRYAEGHPGERYYRGTSYIDEIENQLKNILKIIFECDHCEVRPISGTNANE
;
A
#
# COMPACT_ATOMS: atom_id res chain seq x y z
N MET A 1 -13.08 11.34 25.81
CA MET A 1 -12.07 10.26 25.85
C MET A 1 -11.08 10.57 24.73
N TYR A 2 -9.83 10.91 25.09
CA TYR A 2 -8.66 11.19 24.24
C TYR A 2 -8.75 12.10 22.98
N GLU A 3 -9.84 12.83 22.76
CA GLU A 3 -10.00 13.71 21.58
C GLU A 3 -8.86 14.74 21.44
N LYS A 4 -8.42 15.30 22.58
CA LYS A 4 -7.34 16.29 22.59
C LYS A 4 -6.03 15.69 22.07
N GLU A 5 -5.71 14.47 22.51
CA GLU A 5 -4.51 13.73 22.12
C GLU A 5 -4.54 13.33 20.65
N VAL A 6 -5.71 12.96 20.12
CA VAL A 6 -5.87 12.67 18.68
C VAL A 6 -5.59 13.91 17.84
N VAL A 7 -6.18 15.06 18.19
CA VAL A 7 -5.96 16.33 17.48
C VAL A 7 -4.49 16.75 17.54
N GLU A 8 -3.80 16.51 18.66
CA GLU A 8 -2.37 16.80 18.79
C GLU A 8 -1.52 15.93 17.84
N ILE A 9 -1.83 14.63 17.72
CA ILE A 9 -1.17 13.73 16.77
C ILE A 9 -1.43 14.16 15.33
N GLU A 10 -2.66 14.52 14.98
CA GLU A 10 -3.00 15.03 13.65
C GLU A 10 -2.21 16.30 13.30
N HIS A 11 -2.05 17.21 14.27
CA HIS A 11 -1.25 18.41 14.09
C HIS A 11 0.23 18.07 13.79
N LEU A 12 0.82 17.11 14.52
CA LEU A 12 2.19 16.64 14.26
C LEU A 12 2.34 16.02 12.86
N ILE A 13 1.35 15.23 12.41
CA ILE A 13 1.34 14.66 11.05
C ILE A 13 1.32 15.78 10.00
N GLN A 14 0.55 16.84 10.23
CA GLN A 14 0.52 17.99 9.31
C GLN A 14 1.83 18.77 9.29
N GLU A 15 2.45 19.01 10.46
CA GLU A 15 3.76 19.66 10.57
C GLU A 15 4.85 18.83 9.86
N GLN A 16 4.89 17.51 10.04
CA GLN A 16 5.79 16.62 9.32
C GLN A 16 5.65 16.76 7.79
N ASN A 17 4.40 16.78 7.30
CA ASN A 17 4.13 16.96 5.88
C ASN A 17 4.60 18.34 5.36
N ARG A 18 4.44 19.40 6.16
CA ARG A 18 4.94 20.75 5.82
C ARG A 18 6.46 20.80 5.81
N TRP A 19 7.11 20.21 6.81
CA TRP A 19 8.57 20.18 6.94
C TRP A 19 9.21 19.40 5.80
N ARG A 20 8.78 18.15 5.56
CA ARG A 20 9.35 17.30 4.49
C ARG A 20 9.20 17.89 3.07
N LYS A 21 8.15 18.70 2.83
CA LYS A 21 7.97 19.45 1.57
C LYS A 21 8.97 20.59 1.38
N LYS A 22 9.55 21.11 2.46
CA LYS A 22 10.56 22.18 2.44
C LYS A 22 12.00 21.65 2.45
N CYS A 23 12.19 20.36 2.72
CA CYS A 23 13.49 19.72 2.76
C CYS A 23 13.96 19.28 1.36
N ILE A 24 15.28 19.31 1.16
CA ILE A 24 15.93 18.50 0.12
C ILE A 24 16.14 17.11 0.73
N ASN A 25 15.36 16.13 0.29
CA ASN A 25 15.37 14.79 0.87
C ASN A 25 16.43 13.94 0.17
N LEU A 26 17.51 13.60 0.89
CA LEU A 26 18.70 12.94 0.33
C LEU A 26 18.90 11.49 0.78
N ILE A 27 17.94 10.93 1.52
CA ILE A 27 18.03 9.53 1.96
C ILE A 27 17.67 8.62 0.78
N ALA A 28 18.61 7.76 0.37
CA ALA A 28 18.50 6.95 -0.84
C ALA A 28 17.32 5.97 -0.83
N SER A 29 16.92 5.48 0.34
CA SER A 29 15.80 4.55 0.51
C SER A 29 14.43 5.22 0.62
N GLU A 30 14.38 6.56 0.69
CA GLU A 30 13.12 7.30 0.81
C GLU A 30 12.63 7.76 -0.56
N ASN A 31 11.32 7.77 -0.75
CA ASN A 31 10.69 8.29 -1.96
C ASN A 31 9.31 8.90 -1.66
N VAL A 32 8.82 9.79 -2.54
CA VAL A 32 7.53 10.46 -2.39
C VAL A 32 6.49 9.76 -3.26
N MET A 33 5.48 9.17 -2.60
CA MET A 33 4.34 8.56 -3.30
C MET A 33 3.47 9.62 -4.00
N SER A 34 3.07 9.31 -5.25
CA SER A 34 2.19 10.16 -6.06
C SER A 34 0.81 10.35 -5.42
N ARG A 35 0.11 11.45 -5.76
CA ARG A 35 -1.24 11.72 -5.24
C ARG A 35 -2.24 10.62 -5.59
N ARG A 36 -2.11 10.03 -6.79
CA ARG A 36 -2.99 8.95 -7.28
C ARG A 36 -2.84 7.67 -6.46
N ALA A 37 -1.61 7.28 -6.14
CA ALA A 37 -1.36 6.10 -5.31
C ALA A 37 -1.77 6.36 -3.85
N ARG A 38 -1.41 7.53 -3.31
CA ARG A 38 -1.73 7.90 -1.92
C ARG A 38 -3.23 7.90 -1.62
N SER A 39 -4.07 8.33 -2.58
CA SER A 39 -5.52 8.35 -2.36
C SER A 39 -6.14 6.95 -2.23
N GLN A 40 -5.49 5.89 -2.74
CA GLN A 40 -6.02 4.54 -2.64
C GLN A 40 -5.76 3.89 -1.27
N ALA A 41 -4.72 4.35 -0.55
CA ALA A 41 -4.32 3.76 0.74
C ALA A 41 -5.40 3.87 1.84
N GLY A 42 -6.31 4.85 1.73
CA GLY A 42 -7.44 5.03 2.65
C GLY A 42 -8.78 4.49 2.12
N SER A 43 -8.76 3.59 1.13
CA SER A 43 -9.98 2.98 0.58
C SER A 43 -10.50 1.84 1.47
N ASP A 44 -11.71 1.35 1.16
CA ASP A 44 -12.35 0.23 1.89
C ASP A 44 -11.49 -1.04 1.94
N PHE A 45 -10.56 -1.20 0.99
CA PHE A 45 -9.61 -2.31 0.96
C PHE A 45 -8.76 -2.43 2.24
N ALA A 46 -8.52 -1.32 2.95
CA ALA A 46 -7.81 -1.32 4.24
C ALA A 46 -8.58 -2.07 5.36
N HIS A 47 -9.84 -2.43 5.12
CA HIS A 47 -10.71 -3.10 6.08
C HIS A 47 -11.02 -4.56 5.68
N ARG A 48 -10.46 -5.05 4.57
CA ARG A 48 -10.79 -6.35 3.98
C ARG A 48 -9.64 -7.34 4.14
N TYR A 49 -10.01 -8.60 4.37
CA TYR A 49 -9.09 -9.73 4.42
C TYR A 49 -9.24 -10.57 3.15
N ALA A 50 -8.13 -10.83 2.47
CA ALA A 50 -8.06 -11.65 1.26
C ALA A 50 -6.96 -12.71 1.39
N GLU A 51 -7.11 -13.60 2.36
CA GLU A 51 -6.21 -14.73 2.55
C GLU A 51 -6.43 -15.80 1.47
N GLY A 52 -5.32 -16.37 0.98
CA GLY A 52 -5.31 -17.33 -0.13
C GLY A 52 -4.92 -16.71 -1.47
N HIS A 53 -5.22 -17.41 -2.56
CA HIS A 53 -5.00 -16.95 -3.93
C HIS A 53 -6.32 -16.54 -4.60
N PRO A 54 -6.30 -15.72 -5.66
CA PRO A 54 -7.50 -15.45 -6.44
C PRO A 54 -8.21 -16.74 -6.86
N GLY A 55 -9.52 -16.83 -6.60
CA GLY A 55 -10.32 -18.05 -6.80
C GLY A 55 -10.23 -19.11 -5.69
N GLU A 56 -9.26 -19.01 -4.78
CA GLU A 56 -9.02 -19.94 -3.66
C GLU A 56 -8.90 -19.16 -2.34
N ARG A 57 -9.92 -18.36 -2.02
CA ARG A 57 -9.93 -17.49 -0.84
C ARG A 57 -10.56 -18.16 0.37
N TYR A 58 -9.97 -17.94 1.54
CA TYR A 58 -10.57 -18.34 2.82
C TYR A 58 -11.78 -17.47 3.19
N TYR A 59 -11.73 -16.18 2.83
CA TYR A 59 -12.78 -15.20 3.09
C TYR A 59 -13.69 -14.98 1.87
N ARG A 60 -14.82 -14.29 2.07
CA ARG A 60 -15.81 -13.94 1.03
C ARG A 60 -15.75 -12.45 0.71
N GLY A 61 -16.35 -12.06 -0.42
CA GLY A 61 -16.42 -10.66 -0.85
C GLY A 61 -15.12 -10.15 -1.48
N THR A 62 -14.30 -11.05 -2.04
CA THR A 62 -12.97 -10.73 -2.58
C THR A 62 -12.97 -10.49 -4.09
N SER A 63 -14.12 -10.46 -4.78
CA SER A 63 -14.19 -10.45 -6.25
C SER A 63 -13.35 -9.34 -6.89
N TYR A 64 -13.41 -8.12 -6.36
CA TYR A 64 -12.61 -7.00 -6.86
C TYR A 64 -11.13 -7.08 -6.44
N ILE A 65 -10.83 -7.70 -5.29
CA ILE A 65 -9.45 -7.95 -4.86
C ILE A 65 -8.78 -8.95 -5.81
N ASP A 66 -9.49 -10.01 -6.17
CA ASP A 66 -9.03 -11.04 -7.11
C ASP A 66 -8.77 -10.44 -8.49
N GLU A 67 -9.65 -9.57 -8.99
CA GLU A 67 -9.47 -8.86 -10.25
C GLU A 67 -8.21 -7.98 -10.22
N ILE A 68 -8.03 -7.18 -9.17
CA ILE A 68 -6.87 -6.31 -9.00
C ILE A 68 -5.57 -7.12 -8.90
N GLU A 69 -5.52 -8.18 -8.08
CA GLU A 69 -4.33 -9.02 -7.94
C GLU A 69 -3.93 -9.67 -9.26
N ASN A 70 -4.90 -10.19 -10.03
CA ASN A 70 -4.63 -10.80 -11.33
C ASN A 70 -4.14 -9.79 -12.36
N GLN A 71 -4.76 -8.60 -12.43
CA GLN A 71 -4.32 -7.53 -13.33
C GLN A 71 -2.90 -7.07 -12.98
N LEU A 72 -2.61 -6.85 -11.69
CA LEU A 72 -1.29 -6.43 -11.24
C LEU A 72 -0.22 -7.49 -11.56
N LYS A 73 -0.49 -8.77 -11.30
CA LYS A 73 0.43 -9.86 -11.65
C LYS A 73 0.76 -9.85 -13.15
N ASN A 74 -0.24 -9.71 -14.01
CA ASN A 74 -0.04 -9.67 -15.46
C ASN A 74 0.77 -8.44 -15.91
N ILE A 75 0.43 -7.26 -15.40
CA ILE A 75 1.13 -6.01 -15.72
C ILE A 75 2.60 -6.09 -15.27
N LEU A 76 2.86 -6.58 -14.06
CA LEU A 76 4.21 -6.67 -13.52
C LEU A 76 5.05 -7.72 -14.25
N LYS A 77 4.47 -8.86 -14.65
CA LYS A 77 5.16 -9.82 -15.52
C LYS A 77 5.64 -9.21 -16.82
N ILE A 78 4.82 -8.34 -17.44
CA ILE A 78 5.20 -7.63 -18.68
C ILE A 78 6.30 -6.61 -18.39
N ILE A 79 6.16 -5.80 -17.32
CA ILE A 79 7.13 -4.76 -16.97
C ILE A 79 8.50 -5.33 -16.61
N PHE A 80 8.53 -6.45 -15.90
CA PHE A 80 9.76 -7.08 -15.40
C PHE A 80 10.24 -8.26 -16.25
N GLU A 81 9.55 -8.54 -17.37
CA GLU A 81 9.89 -9.64 -18.29
C GLU A 81 10.08 -10.99 -17.57
N CYS A 82 9.13 -11.35 -16.69
CA CYS A 82 9.21 -12.56 -15.87
C CYS A 82 8.01 -13.51 -16.04
N ASP A 83 8.25 -14.80 -15.84
CA ASP A 83 7.21 -15.83 -15.96
C ASP A 83 6.22 -15.82 -14.77
N HIS A 84 6.71 -15.43 -13.59
CA HIS A 84 5.95 -15.42 -12.35
C HIS A 84 6.14 -14.11 -11.57
N CYS A 85 5.05 -13.61 -10.99
CA CYS A 85 5.06 -12.43 -10.14
C CYS A 85 4.10 -12.63 -8.96
N GLU A 86 4.56 -12.27 -7.77
CA GLU A 86 3.79 -12.29 -6.55
C GLU A 86 3.71 -10.87 -5.97
N VAL A 87 2.50 -10.44 -5.61
CA VAL A 87 2.16 -9.05 -5.24
C VAL A 87 1.66 -8.90 -3.81
N ARG A 88 1.48 -10.02 -3.11
CA ARG A 88 0.96 -10.07 -1.74
C ARG A 88 1.97 -9.71 -0.63
N PRO A 89 3.31 -9.88 -0.79
CA PRO A 89 4.26 -9.45 0.23
C PRO A 89 4.10 -7.97 0.58
N ILE A 90 3.90 -7.67 1.87
CA ILE A 90 3.60 -6.30 2.33
C ILE A 90 4.85 -5.43 2.52
N SER A 91 6.04 -6.04 2.53
CA SER A 91 7.31 -5.36 2.69
C SER A 91 8.45 -6.18 2.08
N GLY A 92 9.63 -5.57 1.96
CA GLY A 92 10.83 -6.28 1.50
C GLY A 92 11.26 -7.43 2.41
N THR A 93 11.06 -7.32 3.73
CA THR A 93 11.37 -8.41 4.67
C THR A 93 10.52 -9.64 4.37
N ASN A 94 9.20 -9.46 4.23
CA ASN A 94 8.29 -10.57 3.92
C ASN A 94 8.50 -11.17 2.52
N ALA A 95 9.05 -10.40 1.59
CA ALA A 95 9.36 -10.91 0.25
C ALA A 95 10.66 -11.72 0.22
N ASN A 96 11.55 -11.52 1.20
CA ASN A 96 12.83 -12.23 1.31
C ASN A 96 12.74 -13.51 2.15
N GLU A 97 11.70 -13.63 2.97
CA GLU A 97 11.37 -14.86 3.73
C GLU A 97 10.69 -15.89 2.83
#